data_AF-A0A7R9UZN6-F1
#
_entry.id   AF-A0A7R9UZN6-F1
#
_cell.length_a   1.000
_cell.length_b   1.000
_cell.length_c   1.000
_cell.angle_alpha   90.00
_cell.angle_beta   90.00
_cell.angle_gamma   90.00
#
_symmetry.space_group_name_H-M   'P 1'
#
loop_
_entity.id
_entity.type
_entity.pdbx_description
1 polymer ?
#
loop_
_entity_poly.entity_id
_entity_poly.type
_entity_poly.pdbx_seq_one_letter_code
_entity_poly.pdbx_strand_id
1 'polypeptide(L)'
;SMGPDKSDARSMSSRQQAEHVRQFASLAQCSERVATQLLGAFGWNLELALDSFFQDGVPDGLDDELASAVDGAALVRFFEEYKDAKHDKIDVEGMQRFCDDLGVDPSDPVMLVLAWRLNATTMCEFGRKEFVDGMSKLGCDSLRAVQARLPALRAELDSIESFRSIYAFAFKYARSTEPLQKALALETAIEMWRLVLRGKFALLDEWIGFLHAETTHAITRDTWQLLVDFALTVAPDLSTYDDDGAWPTLIDDFVSWAKEKGVARSAQG
;
A
#
# COMPACT_ATOMS: atom_id res chain seq x y z
N SER A 1 58.55 0.45 -12.72
CA SER A 1 58.00 1.76 -13.11
C SER A 1 56.54 1.56 -13.48
N MET A 2 55.68 2.40 -12.92
CA MET A 2 54.24 2.59 -13.19
C MET A 2 53.33 1.38 -12.92
N GLY A 3 52.69 1.41 -11.75
CA GLY A 3 51.50 0.62 -11.44
C GLY A 3 50.27 1.15 -12.20
N PRO A 4 49.18 0.37 -12.24
CA PRO A 4 47.95 0.79 -12.90
C PRO A 4 47.36 2.01 -12.19
N ASP A 5 46.97 2.97 -13.02
CA ASP A 5 46.43 4.29 -12.73
C ASP A 5 45.17 4.20 -11.85
N LYS A 6 45.20 4.87 -10.69
CA LYS A 6 44.04 5.12 -9.83
C LYS A 6 43.52 6.53 -10.11
N SER A 7 42.83 6.70 -11.24
CA SER A 7 42.00 7.87 -11.56
C SER A 7 40.98 7.38 -12.60
N ASP A 8 39.67 7.30 -12.37
CA ASP A 8 38.76 8.37 -11.97
C ASP A 8 37.53 7.82 -11.22
N ALA A 9 37.52 7.95 -9.89
CA ALA A 9 36.30 8.17 -9.13
C ALA A 9 36.52 9.46 -8.35
N ARG A 10 36.21 10.61 -8.96
CA ARG A 10 36.21 11.88 -8.24
C ARG A 10 35.15 11.79 -7.14
N SER A 11 35.62 11.58 -5.91
CA SER A 11 34.84 11.82 -4.69
C SER A 11 34.21 13.21 -4.78
N MET A 12 32.87 13.27 -4.73
CA MET A 12 32.11 14.52 -4.80
C MET A 12 32.56 15.46 -3.68
N SER A 13 32.76 16.75 -3.98
CA SER A 13 33.21 17.71 -2.96
C SER A 13 32.12 17.96 -1.90
N SER A 14 32.51 18.26 -0.66
CA SER A 14 31.56 18.55 0.43
C SER A 14 30.61 19.70 0.12
N ARG A 15 31.01 20.65 -0.74
CA ARG A 15 30.15 21.74 -1.20
C ARG A 15 29.05 21.25 -2.15
N GLN A 16 29.39 20.36 -3.08
CA GLN A 16 28.42 19.74 -4.00
C GLN A 16 27.47 18.81 -3.24
N GLN A 17 27.98 18.06 -2.27
CA GLN A 17 27.18 17.24 -1.36
C GLN A 17 26.15 18.09 -0.59
N ALA A 18 26.55 19.22 -0.02
CA ALA A 18 25.64 20.12 0.68
C ALA A 18 24.57 20.74 -0.24
N GLU A 19 24.89 20.96 -1.52
CA GLU A 19 23.93 21.43 -2.51
C GLU A 19 22.92 20.34 -2.90
N HIS A 20 23.39 19.12 -3.18
CA HIS A 20 22.51 17.98 -3.44
C HIS A 20 21.59 17.71 -2.26
N VAL A 21 22.08 17.81 -1.01
CA VAL A 21 21.25 17.65 0.20
C VAL A 21 20.11 18.67 0.24
N ARG A 22 20.40 19.95 -0.01
CA ARG A 22 19.37 20.99 -0.04
C ARG A 22 18.38 20.79 -1.18
N GLN A 23 18.86 20.42 -2.36
CA GLN A 23 18.01 20.15 -3.53
C GLN A 23 17.10 18.95 -3.28
N PHE A 24 17.66 17.85 -2.78
CA PHE A 24 16.90 16.65 -2.42
C PHE A 24 15.87 16.98 -1.34
N ALA A 25 16.28 17.57 -0.22
CA ALA A 25 15.37 17.94 0.88
C ALA A 25 14.23 18.84 0.39
N SER A 26 14.55 19.80 -0.50
CA SER A 26 13.54 20.66 -1.11
C SER A 26 12.62 19.92 -2.09
N LEU A 27 13.08 18.90 -2.81
CA LEU A 27 12.26 18.18 -3.79
C LEU A 27 11.43 17.08 -3.12
N ALA A 28 12.08 16.25 -2.31
CA ALA A 28 11.48 15.17 -1.53
C ALA A 28 10.69 15.65 -0.31
N GLN A 29 10.76 16.94 0.02
CA GLN A 29 10.10 17.55 1.18
C GLN A 29 10.41 16.80 2.49
N CYS A 30 11.67 16.42 2.64
CA CYS A 30 12.18 15.74 3.82
C CYS A 30 13.26 16.60 4.50
N SER A 31 13.71 16.21 5.69
CA SER A 31 14.82 16.91 6.33
C SER A 31 16.15 16.72 5.57
N GLU A 32 17.08 17.65 5.73
CA GLU A 32 18.44 17.54 5.18
C GLU A 32 19.18 16.28 5.67
N ARG A 33 18.79 15.75 6.83
CA ARG A 33 19.34 14.51 7.37
C ARG A 33 18.91 13.29 6.54
N VAL A 34 17.64 13.19 6.17
CA VAL A 34 17.12 12.12 5.28
C VAL A 34 17.77 12.23 3.91
N ALA A 35 17.81 13.44 3.37
CA ALA A 35 18.48 13.72 2.10
C ALA A 35 19.93 13.25 2.10
N THR A 36 20.69 13.56 3.15
CA THR A 36 22.11 13.16 3.29
C THR A 36 22.28 11.65 3.26
N GLN A 37 21.43 10.91 3.96
CA GLN A 37 21.56 9.45 4.03
C GLN A 37 21.13 8.75 2.75
N LEU A 38 20.00 9.15 2.16
CA LEU A 38 19.55 8.62 0.88
C LEU A 38 20.58 8.92 -0.22
N LEU A 39 21.05 10.16 -0.32
CA LEU A 39 22.14 10.50 -1.24
C LEU A 39 23.36 9.62 -0.98
N GLY A 40 23.75 9.38 0.28
CA GLY A 40 24.84 8.47 0.63
C GLY A 40 24.64 7.04 0.10
N ALA A 41 23.44 6.47 0.26
CA ALA A 41 23.09 5.14 -0.22
C ALA A 41 23.16 5.01 -1.75
N PHE A 42 22.87 6.09 -2.48
CA PHE A 42 22.91 6.16 -3.94
C PHE A 42 24.21 6.80 -4.49
N GLY A 43 25.31 6.74 -3.73
CA GLY A 43 26.61 7.23 -4.20
C GLY A 43 26.66 8.73 -4.50
N TRP A 44 25.82 9.50 -3.79
CA TRP A 44 25.58 10.94 -3.93
C TRP A 44 24.96 11.39 -5.27
N ASN A 45 24.40 10.44 -6.03
CA ASN A 45 23.64 10.75 -7.23
C ASN A 45 22.25 11.25 -6.86
N LEU A 46 22.00 12.55 -7.09
CA LEU A 46 20.73 13.21 -6.76
C LEU A 46 19.54 12.63 -7.53
N GLU A 47 19.70 12.42 -8.83
CA GLU A 47 18.64 11.94 -9.73
C GLU A 47 18.23 10.52 -9.33
N LEU A 48 19.21 9.63 -9.22
CA LEU A 48 18.96 8.24 -8.82
C LEU A 48 18.32 8.13 -7.42
N ALA A 49 18.77 8.96 -6.47
CA ALA A 49 18.19 8.97 -5.13
C ALA A 49 16.73 9.46 -5.14
N LEU A 50 16.42 10.48 -5.94
CA LEU A 50 15.06 11.01 -6.07
C LEU A 50 14.14 10.03 -6.79
N ASP A 51 14.62 9.42 -7.87
CA ASP A 51 13.87 8.40 -8.62
C ASP A 51 13.52 7.24 -7.71
N SER A 52 14.49 6.69 -6.98
CA SER A 52 14.22 5.63 -6.01
C SER A 52 13.25 6.08 -4.93
N PHE A 53 13.46 7.26 -4.33
CA PHE A 53 12.58 7.78 -3.28
C PHE A 53 11.12 7.93 -3.73
N PHE A 54 10.88 8.42 -4.95
CA PHE A 54 9.54 8.67 -5.47
C PHE A 54 8.89 7.46 -6.14
N GLN A 55 9.66 6.57 -6.77
CA GLN A 55 9.12 5.44 -7.54
C GLN A 55 9.19 4.12 -6.76
N ASP A 56 10.37 3.77 -6.25
CA ASP A 56 10.61 2.48 -5.60
C ASP A 56 10.31 2.49 -4.10
N GLY A 57 10.19 3.69 -3.53
CA GLY A 57 10.09 3.88 -2.08
C GLY A 57 11.46 3.99 -1.42
N VAL A 58 11.47 3.93 -0.09
CA VAL A 58 12.74 4.02 0.65
C VAL A 58 13.21 2.58 0.89
N PRO A 59 14.51 2.27 0.66
CA PRO A 59 15.05 0.94 0.93
C PRO A 59 14.75 0.45 2.35
N ASP A 60 14.47 -0.85 2.47
CA ASP A 60 14.23 -1.49 3.77
C ASP A 60 15.38 -1.24 4.75
N GLY A 61 15.02 -0.93 6.00
CA GLY A 61 15.98 -0.69 7.07
C GLY A 61 16.44 0.76 7.23
N LEU A 62 15.84 1.71 6.50
CA LEU A 62 16.02 3.15 6.72
C LEU A 62 14.85 3.82 7.46
N ASP A 63 13.90 3.02 7.97
CA ASP A 63 12.70 3.53 8.67
C ASP A 63 13.06 4.29 9.95
N ASP A 64 14.02 3.78 10.74
CA ASP A 64 14.46 4.41 11.98
C ASP A 64 15.14 5.76 11.71
N GLU A 65 15.89 5.83 10.62
CA GLU A 65 16.56 7.03 10.20
C GLU A 65 15.59 8.08 9.65
N LEU A 66 14.62 7.68 8.83
CA LEU A 66 13.50 8.52 8.41
C LEU A 66 12.77 9.08 9.63
N ALA A 67 12.41 8.22 10.58
CA ALA A 67 11.73 8.60 11.82
C ALA A 67 12.55 9.59 12.65
N SER A 68 13.87 9.42 12.73
CA SER A 68 14.77 10.32 13.49
C SER A 68 14.83 11.74 12.93
N ALA A 69 14.34 11.93 11.70
CA ALA A 69 14.45 13.16 10.94
C ALA A 69 13.13 13.94 10.83
N VAL A 70 12.02 13.32 11.24
CA VAL A 70 10.70 13.92 11.33
C VAL A 70 10.70 14.97 12.45
N ASP A 71 10.15 16.16 12.19
CA ASP A 71 9.87 17.10 13.26
C ASP A 71 8.66 16.60 14.05
N GLY A 72 8.91 15.98 15.20
CA GLY A 72 7.85 15.44 16.07
C GLY A 72 6.82 16.48 16.51
N ALA A 73 7.20 17.76 16.66
CA ALA A 73 6.25 18.81 17.01
C ALA A 73 5.38 19.21 15.80
N ALA A 74 5.96 19.22 14.59
CA ALA A 74 5.20 19.40 13.36
C ALA A 74 4.22 18.24 13.12
N LEU A 75 4.67 17.00 13.28
CA LEU A 75 3.84 15.81 13.12
C LEU A 75 2.67 15.78 14.13
N VAL A 76 2.90 16.17 15.38
CA VAL A 76 1.79 16.29 16.35
C VAL A 76 0.78 17.34 15.90
N ARG A 77 1.22 18.52 15.43
CA ARG A 77 0.30 19.55 14.90
C ARG A 77 -0.48 19.05 13.68
N PHE A 78 0.19 18.32 12.79
CA PHE A 78 -0.43 17.71 11.62
C PHE A 78 -1.53 16.73 12.01
N PHE A 79 -1.33 15.91 13.05
CA PHE A 79 -2.40 15.07 13.59
C PHE A 79 -3.57 15.90 14.15
N GLU A 80 -3.30 16.95 14.93
CA GLU A 80 -4.35 17.81 15.52
C GLU A 80 -5.23 18.51 14.48
N GLU A 81 -4.75 18.74 13.27
CA GLU A 81 -5.52 19.37 12.18
C GLU A 81 -6.71 18.50 11.72
N TYR A 82 -6.54 17.18 11.76
CA TYR A 82 -7.55 16.23 11.31
C TYR A 82 -8.28 15.52 12.44
N LYS A 83 -7.74 15.58 13.67
CA LYS A 83 -8.31 14.93 14.86
C LYS A 83 -9.74 15.39 15.14
N ASP A 84 -10.58 14.46 15.58
CA ASP A 84 -11.88 14.77 16.16
C ASP A 84 -11.75 15.60 17.45
N ALA A 85 -12.76 16.43 17.72
CA ALA A 85 -12.79 17.30 18.90
C ALA A 85 -13.00 16.51 20.21
N LYS A 86 -13.63 15.34 20.15
CA LYS A 86 -14.03 14.56 21.35
C LYS A 86 -13.16 13.33 21.58
N HIS A 87 -12.63 12.73 20.52
CA HIS A 87 -11.87 11.49 20.57
C HIS A 87 -10.43 11.71 20.10
N ASP A 88 -9.49 10.95 20.65
CA ASP A 88 -8.06 11.06 20.28
C ASP A 88 -7.72 10.29 18.99
N LYS A 89 -8.47 10.58 17.93
CA LYS A 89 -8.36 9.94 16.63
C LYS A 89 -8.78 10.88 15.51
N ILE A 90 -8.26 10.64 14.31
CA ILE A 90 -8.87 11.10 13.07
C ILE A 90 -10.02 10.14 12.80
N ASP A 91 -11.26 10.62 12.91
CA ASP A 91 -12.46 9.83 12.64
C ASP A 91 -12.88 9.93 11.17
N VAL A 92 -14.09 9.48 10.83
CA VAL A 92 -14.60 9.50 9.45
C VAL A 92 -14.63 10.92 8.87
N GLU A 93 -15.01 11.93 9.66
CA GLU A 93 -15.03 13.33 9.19
C GLU A 93 -13.61 13.87 9.02
N GLY A 94 -12.71 13.55 9.95
CA GLY A 94 -11.28 13.85 9.83
C GLY A 94 -10.63 13.20 8.62
N MET A 95 -10.95 11.94 8.36
CA MET A 95 -10.44 11.17 7.23
C MET A 95 -10.90 11.75 5.90
N GLN A 96 -12.16 12.17 5.80
CA GLN A 96 -12.66 12.82 4.58
C GLN A 96 -11.86 14.10 4.27
N ARG A 97 -11.68 14.99 5.26
CA ARG A 97 -10.86 16.20 5.07
C ARG A 97 -9.43 15.87 4.70
N PHE A 98 -8.85 14.84 5.33
CA PHE A 98 -7.51 14.39 5.04
C PHE A 98 -7.36 13.90 3.59
N CYS A 99 -8.30 13.11 3.08
CA CYS A 99 -8.35 12.68 1.69
C CYS A 99 -8.53 13.86 0.72
N ASP A 100 -9.44 14.78 1.03
CA ASP A 100 -9.70 15.98 0.22
C ASP A 100 -8.44 16.83 0.06
N ASP A 101 -7.74 17.09 1.17
CA ASP A 101 -6.50 17.87 1.21
C ASP A 101 -5.34 17.14 0.52
N LEU A 102 -5.28 15.81 0.64
CA LEU A 102 -4.33 14.98 -0.11
C LEU A 102 -4.60 15.01 -1.62
N GLY A 103 -5.83 15.30 -2.04
CA GLY A 103 -6.27 15.19 -3.44
C GLY A 103 -6.46 13.73 -3.87
N VAL A 104 -6.90 12.87 -2.95
CA VAL A 104 -7.05 11.42 -3.16
C VAL A 104 -8.49 11.02 -2.85
N ASP A 105 -9.09 10.20 -3.69
CA ASP A 105 -10.41 9.63 -3.39
C ASP A 105 -10.30 8.66 -2.19
N PRO A 106 -11.22 8.69 -1.20
CA PRO A 106 -11.19 7.76 -0.07
C PRO A 106 -11.20 6.27 -0.48
N SER A 107 -11.70 5.95 -1.67
CA SER A 107 -11.69 4.63 -2.29
C SER A 107 -10.50 4.38 -3.23
N ASP A 108 -9.49 5.26 -3.27
CA ASP A 108 -8.23 4.99 -3.96
C ASP A 108 -7.44 3.91 -3.18
N PRO A 109 -6.94 2.84 -3.83
CA PRO A 109 -6.13 1.81 -3.19
C PRO A 109 -4.95 2.34 -2.37
N VAL A 110 -4.40 3.51 -2.71
CA VAL A 110 -3.30 4.13 -1.94
C VAL A 110 -3.68 4.40 -0.49
N MET A 111 -4.97 4.66 -0.19
CA MET A 111 -5.43 4.87 1.19
C MET A 111 -5.38 3.58 2.00
N LEU A 112 -5.63 2.43 1.37
CA LEU A 112 -5.44 1.14 2.02
C LEU A 112 -3.96 0.86 2.29
N VAL A 113 -3.06 1.19 1.34
CA VAL A 113 -1.61 1.06 1.55
C VAL A 113 -1.16 1.95 2.70
N LEU A 114 -1.63 3.19 2.74
CA LEU A 114 -1.33 4.12 3.84
C LEU A 114 -1.81 3.55 5.19
N ALA A 115 -3.04 3.05 5.25
CA ALA A 115 -3.56 2.39 6.46
C ALA A 115 -2.72 1.18 6.88
N TRP A 116 -2.23 0.39 5.93
CA TRP A 116 -1.33 -0.73 6.19
C TRP A 116 0.03 -0.27 6.74
N ARG A 117 0.67 0.74 6.14
CA ARG A 117 1.95 1.31 6.63
C ARG A 117 1.81 1.91 8.03
N LEU A 118 0.66 2.52 8.33
CA LEU A 118 0.34 3.07 9.65
C LEU A 118 -0.05 1.99 10.68
N ASN A 119 -0.15 0.72 10.27
CA ASN A 119 -0.65 -0.38 11.08
C ASN A 119 -2.04 -0.08 11.68
N ALA A 120 -2.90 0.58 10.91
CA ALA A 120 -4.22 0.99 11.34
C ALA A 120 -5.09 -0.22 11.72
N THR A 121 -5.76 -0.12 12.86
CA THR A 121 -6.59 -1.21 13.38
C THR A 121 -8.07 -1.07 13.06
N THR A 122 -8.53 0.14 12.74
CA THR A 122 -9.94 0.44 12.48
C THR A 122 -10.12 1.13 11.13
N MET A 123 -11.04 0.63 10.32
CA MET A 123 -11.42 1.20 9.04
C MET A 123 -11.97 2.63 9.19
N CYS A 124 -11.55 3.51 8.27
CA CYS A 124 -11.92 4.93 8.21
C CYS A 124 -11.51 5.78 9.42
N GLU A 125 -10.58 5.29 10.24
CA GLU A 125 -10.07 6.03 11.40
C GLU A 125 -8.56 5.83 11.56
N PHE A 126 -7.87 6.82 12.11
CA PHE A 126 -6.50 6.68 12.60
C PHE A 126 -6.39 7.14 14.05
N GLY A 127 -5.98 6.25 14.94
CA GLY A 127 -5.60 6.62 16.30
C GLY A 127 -4.30 7.42 16.31
N ARG A 128 -4.11 8.27 17.33
CA ARG A 128 -2.89 9.10 17.45
C ARG A 128 -1.60 8.30 17.30
N LYS A 129 -1.50 7.16 18.00
CA LYS A 129 -0.30 6.32 17.96
C LYS A 129 -0.04 5.76 16.56
N GLU A 130 -1.09 5.27 15.89
CA GLU A 130 -1.00 4.72 14.53
C GLU A 130 -0.51 5.79 13.55
N PHE A 131 -1.11 6.99 13.62
CA PHE A 131 -0.73 8.12 12.77
C PHE A 131 0.69 8.60 13.05
N VAL A 132 1.03 8.90 14.31
CA VAL A 132 2.34 9.46 14.66
C VAL A 132 3.45 8.45 14.40
N ASP A 133 3.31 7.19 14.82
CA ASP A 133 4.35 6.19 14.60
C ASP A 133 4.48 5.86 13.10
N GLY A 134 3.36 5.69 12.39
CA GLY A 134 3.35 5.36 10.98
C GLY A 134 3.91 6.47 10.09
N MET A 135 3.47 7.71 10.31
CA MET A 135 4.00 8.87 9.58
C MET A 135 5.48 9.11 9.89
N SER A 136 5.91 8.88 11.15
CA SER A 136 7.33 8.92 11.49
C SER A 136 8.15 7.93 10.66
N LYS A 137 7.73 6.67 10.58
CA LYS A 137 8.40 5.65 9.76
C LYS A 137 8.38 5.97 8.27
N LEU A 138 7.31 6.60 7.79
CA LEU A 138 7.23 7.11 6.41
C LEU A 138 8.07 8.38 6.17
N GLY A 139 8.71 8.93 7.20
CA GLY A 139 9.46 10.19 7.11
C GLY A 139 8.59 11.41 6.83
N CYS A 140 7.31 11.37 7.23
CA CYS A 140 6.31 12.40 6.95
C CYS A 140 5.93 13.15 8.23
N ASP A 141 6.05 14.48 8.23
CA ASP A 141 5.58 15.36 9.31
C ASP A 141 4.54 16.40 8.85
N SER A 142 4.11 16.31 7.58
CA SER A 142 3.18 17.25 6.96
C SER A 142 2.40 16.60 5.81
N LEU A 143 1.25 17.19 5.46
CA LEU A 143 0.42 16.77 4.32
C LEU A 143 1.24 16.70 3.02
N ARG A 144 2.08 17.71 2.77
CA ARG A 144 2.91 17.78 1.55
C ARG A 144 3.93 16.64 1.49
N ALA A 145 4.51 16.24 2.62
CA ALA A 145 5.40 15.09 2.69
C ALA A 145 4.64 13.79 2.33
N VAL A 146 3.41 13.62 2.85
CA VAL A 146 2.56 12.47 2.48
C VAL A 146 2.23 12.47 0.98
N GLN A 147 1.85 13.62 0.41
CA GLN A 147 1.59 13.76 -1.03
C GLN A 147 2.80 13.35 -1.88
N ALA A 148 4.00 13.75 -1.47
CA ALA A 148 5.25 13.38 -2.12
C ALA A 148 5.52 11.85 -2.07
N ARG A 149 4.98 11.14 -1.08
CA ARG A 149 5.11 9.68 -0.93
C ARG A 149 4.03 8.87 -1.66
N LEU A 150 2.93 9.49 -2.10
CA LEU A 150 1.81 8.76 -2.74
C LEU A 150 2.23 7.89 -3.94
N PRO A 151 3.12 8.32 -4.85
CA PRO A 151 3.54 7.47 -5.97
C PRO A 151 4.26 6.19 -5.49
N ALA A 152 5.20 6.32 -4.55
CA ALA A 152 5.90 5.18 -3.96
C ALA A 152 4.95 4.23 -3.21
N LEU A 153 4.00 4.78 -2.44
CA LEU A 153 2.97 3.98 -1.77
C LEU A 153 2.12 3.19 -2.79
N ARG A 154 1.80 3.76 -3.95
CA ARG A 154 1.09 3.02 -5.00
C ARG A 154 1.94 1.89 -5.59
N ALA A 155 3.23 2.13 -5.80
CA ALA A 155 4.16 1.12 -6.32
C ALA A 155 4.30 -0.10 -5.39
N GLU A 156 4.03 0.04 -4.08
CA GLU A 156 4.00 -1.10 -3.16
C GLU A 156 2.94 -2.15 -3.54
N LEU A 157 1.88 -1.77 -4.26
CA LEU A 157 0.89 -2.73 -4.78
C LEU A 157 1.40 -3.53 -5.98
N ASP A 158 2.48 -3.11 -6.64
CA ASP A 158 3.06 -3.81 -7.79
C ASP A 158 4.04 -4.90 -7.37
N SER A 159 4.64 -4.78 -6.18
CA SER A 159 5.42 -5.85 -5.56
C SER A 159 4.50 -6.97 -5.07
N ILE A 160 4.72 -8.19 -5.55
CA ILE A 160 3.93 -9.37 -5.15
C ILE A 160 3.99 -9.62 -3.64
N GLU A 161 5.15 -9.37 -3.01
CA GLU A 161 5.35 -9.60 -1.57
C GLU A 161 4.56 -8.59 -0.73
N SER A 162 4.72 -7.29 -1.03
CA SER A 162 3.96 -6.22 -0.38
C SER A 162 2.47 -6.38 -0.65
N PHE A 163 2.09 -6.67 -1.90
CA PHE A 163 0.70 -6.90 -2.29
C PHE A 163 0.04 -8.01 -1.46
N ARG A 164 0.68 -9.17 -1.30
CA ARG A 164 0.14 -10.25 -0.45
C ARG A 164 -0.04 -9.82 1.00
N SER A 165 0.89 -9.02 1.52
CA SER A 165 0.82 -8.49 2.89
C SER A 165 -0.33 -7.48 3.05
N ILE A 166 -0.47 -6.56 2.10
CA ILE A 166 -1.57 -5.57 2.05
C ILE A 166 -2.91 -6.28 1.90
N TYR A 167 -3.00 -7.29 1.02
CA TYR A 167 -4.19 -8.09 0.82
C TYR A 167 -4.61 -8.85 2.09
N ALA A 168 -3.66 -9.44 2.82
CA ALA A 168 -3.94 -10.09 4.10
C ALA A 168 -4.37 -9.08 5.19
N PHE A 169 -3.78 -7.89 5.20
CA PHE A 169 -4.17 -6.80 6.09
C PHE A 169 -5.61 -6.33 5.82
N ALA A 170 -5.98 -6.19 4.54
CA ALA A 170 -7.28 -5.69 4.10
C ALA A 170 -8.46 -6.44 4.74
N PHE A 171 -8.37 -7.77 4.88
CA PHE A 171 -9.40 -8.56 5.55
C PHE A 171 -9.57 -8.17 7.03
N LYS A 172 -8.45 -8.06 7.76
CA LYS A 172 -8.48 -7.68 9.18
C LYS A 172 -9.03 -6.27 9.34
N TYR A 173 -8.60 -5.37 8.46
CA TYR A 173 -8.98 -3.96 8.44
C TYR A 173 -10.48 -3.81 8.14
N ALA A 174 -11.00 -4.48 7.12
CA ALA A 174 -12.43 -4.48 6.77
C ALA A 174 -13.34 -5.07 7.86
N ARG A 175 -12.84 -6.05 8.63
CA ARG A 175 -13.59 -6.67 9.73
C ARG A 175 -13.58 -5.82 11.01
N SER A 176 -12.82 -4.72 11.08
CA SER A 176 -12.65 -3.97 12.33
C SER A 176 -13.94 -3.38 12.88
N THR A 177 -14.92 -3.12 12.02
CA THR A 177 -16.25 -2.58 12.37
C THR A 177 -17.19 -3.65 12.95
N GLU A 178 -16.84 -4.93 12.80
CA GLU A 178 -17.63 -6.09 13.28
C GLU A 178 -16.75 -7.08 14.08
N PRO A 179 -16.14 -6.66 15.21
CA PRO A 179 -15.10 -7.45 15.88
C PRO A 179 -15.57 -8.81 16.42
N LEU A 180 -16.87 -8.97 16.69
CA LEU A 180 -17.47 -10.22 17.15
C LEU A 180 -17.63 -11.26 16.03
N GLN A 181 -17.63 -10.83 14.76
CA GLN A 181 -17.76 -11.72 13.62
C GLN A 181 -16.40 -12.27 13.21
N LYS A 182 -16.31 -13.57 12.93
CA LYS A 182 -15.07 -14.20 12.43
C LYS A 182 -14.92 -14.09 10.90
N ALA A 183 -16.04 -13.88 10.21
CA ALA A 183 -16.13 -13.70 8.77
C ALA A 183 -16.43 -12.23 8.46
N LEU A 184 -16.15 -11.82 7.23
CA LEU A 184 -16.47 -10.50 6.70
C LEU A 184 -17.84 -10.53 6.03
N ALA A 185 -18.70 -9.55 6.25
CA ALA A 185 -19.96 -9.43 5.51
C ALA A 185 -19.68 -9.40 3.99
N LEU A 186 -20.55 -10.05 3.20
CA LEU A 186 -20.31 -10.23 1.77
C LEU A 186 -20.05 -8.90 1.04
N GLU A 187 -20.91 -7.91 1.24
CA GLU A 187 -20.80 -6.61 0.57
C GLU A 187 -19.48 -5.90 0.90
N THR A 188 -19.06 -5.94 2.16
CA THR A 188 -17.76 -5.37 2.57
C THR A 188 -16.58 -6.11 1.93
N ALA A 189 -16.68 -7.44 1.79
CA ALA A 189 -15.67 -8.23 1.10
C ALA A 189 -15.60 -7.89 -0.40
N ILE A 190 -16.75 -7.73 -1.06
CA ILE A 190 -16.86 -7.33 -2.46
C ILE A 190 -16.22 -5.96 -2.70
N GLU A 191 -16.54 -4.96 -1.88
CA GLU A 191 -15.93 -3.62 -2.01
C GLU A 191 -14.41 -3.66 -1.78
N MET A 192 -13.95 -4.45 -0.81
CA MET A 192 -12.52 -4.59 -0.57
C MET A 192 -11.81 -5.32 -1.72
N TRP A 193 -12.44 -6.34 -2.32
CA TRP A 193 -11.90 -7.01 -3.51
C TRP A 193 -11.88 -6.10 -4.74
N ARG A 194 -12.93 -5.28 -4.96
CA ARG A 194 -12.92 -4.24 -6.00
C ARG A 194 -11.76 -3.28 -5.83
N LEU A 195 -11.41 -2.96 -4.59
CA LEU A 195 -10.29 -2.08 -4.28
C LEU A 195 -8.93 -2.75 -4.57
N VAL A 196 -8.70 -3.97 -4.07
CA VAL A 196 -7.36 -4.57 -4.06
C VAL A 196 -7.06 -5.49 -5.25
N LEU A 197 -8.07 -6.11 -5.86
CA LEU A 197 -7.89 -7.06 -6.96
C LEU A 197 -8.09 -6.44 -8.35
N ARG A 198 -8.46 -5.16 -8.43
CA ARG A 198 -8.65 -4.47 -9.72
C ARG A 198 -7.38 -4.53 -10.56
N GLY A 199 -7.52 -5.03 -11.80
CA GLY A 199 -6.40 -5.19 -12.73
C GLY A 199 -5.42 -6.33 -12.38
N LYS A 200 -5.63 -7.03 -11.26
CA LYS A 200 -4.80 -8.18 -10.82
C LYS A 200 -5.55 -9.50 -10.93
N PHE A 201 -6.88 -9.48 -10.84
CA PHE A 201 -7.73 -10.64 -11.03
C PHE A 201 -8.57 -10.47 -12.29
N ALA A 202 -8.27 -11.24 -13.34
CA ALA A 202 -8.95 -11.14 -14.62
C ALA A 202 -10.44 -11.48 -14.56
N LEU A 203 -10.84 -12.31 -13.58
CA LEU A 203 -12.22 -12.78 -13.40
C LEU A 203 -12.92 -12.11 -12.22
N LEU A 204 -12.51 -10.90 -11.86
CA LEU A 204 -13.05 -10.18 -10.70
C LEU A 204 -14.56 -9.90 -10.84
N ASP A 205 -15.00 -9.48 -12.03
CA ASP A 205 -16.41 -9.16 -12.28
C ASP A 205 -17.28 -10.42 -12.28
N GLU A 206 -16.77 -11.52 -12.84
CA GLU A 206 -17.40 -12.84 -12.79
C GLU A 206 -17.48 -13.35 -11.35
N TRP A 207 -16.42 -13.21 -10.57
CA TRP A 207 -16.39 -13.59 -9.15
C TRP A 207 -17.45 -12.83 -8.35
N ILE A 208 -17.55 -11.52 -8.54
CA ILE A 208 -18.57 -10.70 -7.88
C ILE A 208 -19.99 -11.08 -8.36
N GLY A 209 -20.15 -11.33 -9.66
CA GLY A 209 -21.42 -11.79 -10.24
C GLY A 209 -21.88 -13.12 -9.68
N PHE A 210 -20.95 -14.06 -9.50
CA PHE A 210 -21.19 -15.34 -8.83
C PHE A 210 -21.63 -15.14 -7.38
N LEU A 211 -20.89 -14.33 -6.62
CA LEU A 211 -21.19 -14.08 -5.20
C LEU A 211 -22.58 -13.47 -4.98
N HIS A 212 -23.06 -12.60 -5.87
CA HIS A 212 -24.43 -12.08 -5.79
C HIS A 212 -25.52 -13.10 -6.19
N ALA A 213 -25.16 -14.09 -7.01
CA ALA A 213 -26.08 -15.16 -7.40
C ALA A 213 -26.14 -16.27 -6.34
N GLU A 214 -25.07 -16.43 -5.56
CA GLU A 214 -24.95 -17.43 -4.51
C GLU A 214 -25.69 -17.03 -3.23
N THR A 215 -26.01 -18.01 -2.39
CA THR A 215 -26.68 -17.78 -1.08
C THR A 215 -25.71 -17.40 0.05
N THR A 216 -24.43 -17.23 -0.25
CA THR A 216 -23.41 -16.88 0.75
C THR A 216 -23.62 -15.45 1.24
N HIS A 217 -23.53 -15.23 2.55
CA HIS A 217 -23.70 -13.91 3.16
C HIS A 217 -22.45 -13.39 3.87
N ALA A 218 -21.40 -14.20 3.97
CA ALA A 218 -20.15 -13.84 4.64
C ALA A 218 -18.95 -14.61 4.09
N ILE A 219 -17.79 -13.96 4.09
CA ILE A 219 -16.52 -14.47 3.57
C ILE A 219 -15.60 -14.83 4.74
N THR A 220 -15.14 -16.08 4.76
CA THR A 220 -14.19 -16.53 5.78
C THR A 220 -12.78 -16.04 5.49
N ARG A 221 -11.92 -16.01 6.53
CA ARG A 221 -10.50 -15.67 6.37
C ARG A 221 -9.79 -16.61 5.40
N ASP A 222 -10.12 -17.90 5.44
CA ASP A 222 -9.52 -18.93 4.61
C ASP A 222 -9.85 -18.69 3.13
N THR A 223 -11.14 -18.50 2.81
CA THR A 223 -11.59 -18.11 1.48
C THR A 223 -10.91 -16.85 0.97
N TRP A 224 -10.83 -15.81 1.80
CA TRP A 224 -10.11 -14.59 1.46
C TRP A 224 -8.65 -14.88 1.11
N GLN A 225 -7.92 -15.59 1.99
CA GLN A 225 -6.49 -15.86 1.85
C GLN A 225 -6.16 -16.74 0.64
N LEU A 226 -7.01 -17.71 0.29
CA LEU A 226 -6.76 -18.56 -0.87
C LEU A 226 -7.21 -17.91 -2.18
N LEU A 227 -8.17 -16.98 -2.16
CA LEU A 227 -8.59 -16.28 -3.37
C LEU A 227 -7.47 -15.47 -4.02
N VAL A 228 -6.53 -14.90 -3.27
CA VAL A 228 -5.41 -14.17 -3.90
C VAL A 228 -4.48 -15.10 -4.69
N ASP A 229 -4.24 -16.32 -4.20
CA ASP A 229 -3.43 -17.28 -4.93
C ASP A 229 -4.16 -17.77 -6.18
N PHE A 230 -5.47 -18.04 -6.07
CA PHE A 230 -6.31 -18.31 -7.24
C PHE A 230 -6.26 -17.16 -8.25
N ALA A 231 -6.52 -15.93 -7.81
CA ALA A 231 -6.60 -14.74 -8.64
C ALA A 231 -5.30 -14.44 -9.41
N LEU A 232 -4.14 -14.72 -8.81
CA LEU A 232 -2.84 -14.45 -9.41
C LEU A 232 -2.31 -15.60 -10.28
N THR A 233 -2.89 -16.80 -10.22
CA THR A 233 -2.36 -17.99 -10.91
C THR A 233 -3.31 -18.61 -11.93
N VAL A 234 -4.63 -18.41 -11.76
CA VAL A 234 -5.62 -18.97 -12.68
C VAL A 234 -5.59 -18.22 -14.02
N ALA A 235 -5.62 -18.97 -15.11
CA ALA A 235 -5.81 -18.39 -16.43
C ALA A 235 -7.25 -17.84 -16.56
N PRO A 236 -7.47 -16.78 -17.36
CA PRO A 236 -8.81 -16.21 -17.56
C PRO A 236 -9.84 -17.20 -18.12
N ASP A 237 -9.39 -18.25 -18.81
CA ASP A 237 -10.24 -19.31 -19.34
C ASP A 237 -10.43 -20.49 -18.37
N LEU A 238 -9.88 -20.39 -17.14
CA LEU A 238 -9.89 -21.39 -16.09
C LEU A 238 -9.15 -22.69 -16.43
N SER A 239 -8.36 -22.72 -17.51
CA SER A 239 -7.66 -23.93 -17.97
C SER A 239 -6.54 -24.41 -17.04
N THR A 240 -5.98 -23.52 -16.21
CA THR A 240 -4.94 -23.83 -15.22
C THR A 240 -5.49 -24.16 -13.84
N TYR A 241 -6.83 -24.22 -13.69
CA TYR A 241 -7.44 -24.62 -12.43
C TYR A 241 -7.20 -26.10 -12.13
N ASP A 242 -6.79 -26.40 -10.90
CA ASP A 242 -6.60 -27.75 -10.38
C ASP A 242 -7.83 -28.17 -9.56
N ASP A 243 -8.69 -29.01 -10.16
CA ASP A 243 -9.91 -29.53 -9.53
C ASP A 243 -9.60 -30.48 -8.34
N ASP A 244 -8.36 -30.99 -8.22
CA ASP A 244 -7.90 -31.80 -7.07
C ASP A 244 -7.20 -30.94 -5.98
N GLY A 245 -7.14 -29.63 -6.18
CA GLY A 245 -6.54 -28.68 -5.25
C GLY A 245 -7.32 -28.55 -3.94
N ALA A 246 -6.64 -28.20 -2.85
CA ALA A 246 -7.27 -27.94 -1.55
C ALA A 246 -7.88 -26.52 -1.48
N TRP A 247 -8.74 -26.19 -2.45
CA TRP A 247 -9.41 -24.89 -2.51
C TRP A 247 -10.62 -24.83 -1.56
N PRO A 248 -11.02 -23.64 -1.09
CA PRO A 248 -12.30 -23.46 -0.43
C PRO A 248 -13.43 -23.81 -1.41
N THR A 249 -14.47 -24.47 -0.91
CA THR A 249 -15.65 -24.85 -1.73
C THR A 249 -16.24 -23.68 -2.52
N LEU A 250 -16.22 -22.46 -1.96
CA LEU A 250 -16.71 -21.28 -2.67
C LEU A 250 -15.92 -20.97 -3.97
N ILE A 251 -14.63 -21.30 -4.02
CA ILE A 251 -13.81 -21.16 -5.22
C ILE A 251 -14.13 -22.29 -6.22
N ASP A 252 -14.29 -23.54 -5.76
CA ASP A 252 -14.73 -24.66 -6.61
C ASP A 252 -16.10 -24.39 -7.26
N ASP A 253 -17.04 -23.87 -6.47
CA ASP A 253 -18.39 -23.51 -6.92
C ASP A 253 -18.34 -22.37 -7.94
N PHE A 254 -17.48 -21.37 -7.73
CA PHE A 254 -17.25 -20.31 -8.70
C PHE A 254 -16.74 -20.85 -10.03
N VAL A 255 -15.74 -21.74 -10.02
CA VAL A 255 -15.18 -22.31 -11.25
C VAL A 255 -16.25 -23.09 -12.01
N SER A 256 -17.07 -23.87 -11.30
CA SER A 256 -18.20 -24.60 -11.88
C SER A 256 -19.21 -23.65 -12.51
N TRP A 257 -19.62 -22.61 -11.78
CA TRP A 257 -20.54 -21.57 -12.26
C TRP A 257 -20.00 -20.83 -13.49
N ALA A 258 -18.72 -20.46 -13.49
CA ALA A 258 -18.08 -19.74 -14.58
C ALA A 258 -17.95 -20.61 -15.85
N LYS A 259 -17.63 -21.91 -15.70
CA LYS A 259 -17.63 -22.89 -16.79
C LYS A 259 -19.03 -23.05 -17.40
N GLU A 260 -20.09 -23.10 -16.59
CA GLU A 260 -21.49 -23.16 -17.05
C GLU A 260 -21.92 -21.90 -17.82
N LYS A 261 -21.49 -20.72 -17.36
CA LYS A 261 -21.74 -19.42 -18.03
C LYS A 261 -20.93 -19.21 -19.31
N GLY A 262 -19.99 -20.13 -19.62
CA GLY A 262 -19.20 -20.09 -20.85
C GLY A 262 -18.00 -19.14 -20.78
N VAL A 263 -17.58 -18.69 -19.60
CA VAL A 263 -16.40 -17.82 -19.41
C VAL A 263 -15.15 -18.47 -20.03
N ALA A 264 -15.00 -19.78 -19.86
CA ALA A 264 -13.93 -20.59 -20.45
C ALA A 264 -13.92 -20.64 -22.00
N ARG A 265 -15.01 -20.25 -22.67
CA ARG A 265 -15.14 -20.32 -24.15
C ARG A 265 -14.92 -18.96 -24.82
N SER A 266 -15.02 -17.87 -24.08
CA SER A 266 -14.95 -16.51 -24.62
C SER A 266 -13.52 -15.99 -24.83
N ALA A 267 -12.50 -16.66 -24.28
CA ALA A 267 -11.09 -16.25 -24.39
C ALA A 267 -10.37 -16.77 -25.67
N GLN A 268 -11.05 -17.56 -26.51
CA GLN A 268 -10.53 -18.08 -27.79
C GLN A 268 -11.11 -17.39 -29.04
N GLY A 269 -11.81 -16.25 -28.86
CA GLY A 269 -12.42 -15.48 -29.95
C GLY A 269 -11.65 -14.22 -30.31
#